data_AF-A0A645GI57-F1
#
_entry.id   AF-A0A645GI57-F1
#
_cell.length_a   1.000
_cell.length_b   1.000
_cell.length_c   1.000
_cell.angle_alpha   90.00
_cell.angle_beta   90.00
_cell.angle_gamma   90.00
#
_symmetry.space_group_name_H-M   'P 1'
#
loop_
_entity.id
_entity.type
_entity.pdbx_description
1 polymer ?
#
loop_
_entity_poly.entity_id
_entity_poly.type
_entity_poly.pdbx_seq_one_letter_code
_entity_poly.pdbx_strand_id
1 'polypeptide(L)' 'MRRLGDAAVVFDGRNGQTHVLPPEAVAVADWVAEFQQLNGRVSIEVLNARLCEEFGIDEYATGYRDLLNMLQEIGVLRA' A
#
# COMPACT_ATOMS: atom_id res chain seq x y z
N MET A 1 6.81 9.34 0.87
CA MET A 1 5.70 9.50 1.84
C MET A 1 6.20 10.30 3.04
N ARG A 2 5.40 11.21 3.60
CA ARG A 2 5.72 11.95 4.84
C ARG A 2 4.64 11.72 5.90
N ARG A 3 5.02 11.46 7.15
CA ARG A 3 4.06 11.23 8.25
C ARG A 3 3.32 12.50 8.65
N LEU A 4 2.06 12.32 9.05
CA LEU A 4 1.18 13.33 9.61
C LEU A 4 0.36 12.70 10.76
N GLY A 5 0.98 12.61 11.95
CA GLY A 5 0.44 11.76 13.03
C GLY A 5 0.43 10.30 12.58
N ASP A 6 -0.72 9.65 12.75
CA ASP A 6 -0.95 8.25 12.31
C ASP A 6 -1.27 8.14 10.82
N ALA A 7 -1.59 9.26 10.16
CA ALA A 7 -1.78 9.33 8.72
C ALA A 7 -0.47 9.65 7.99
N ALA A 8 -0.51 9.62 6.65
CA ALA A 8 0.62 10.04 5.84
C ALA A 8 0.20 10.83 4.61
N VAL A 9 1.10 11.67 4.14
CA VAL A 9 0.95 12.45 2.93
C VAL A 9 1.83 11.82 1.84
N VAL A 10 1.21 11.53 0.70
CA VAL A 10 1.88 11.00 -0.50
C VAL A 10 1.70 11.98 -1.65
N PHE A 11 2.78 12.21 -2.38
CA PHE A 11 2.79 13.02 -3.59
C PHE A 11 2.70 12.09 -4.80
N ASP A 12 1.64 12.21 -5.60
CA ASP A 12 1.51 11.50 -6.87
C ASP A 12 2.29 12.24 -7.96
N GLY A 13 3.45 11.68 -8.32
CA GLY A 13 4.34 12.26 -9.32
C GLY A 13 3.78 12.28 -10.75
N ARG A 14 2.65 11.61 -11.02
CA ARG A 14 2.04 11.54 -12.36
C ARG A 14 1.16 12.75 -12.65
N ASN A 15 0.45 13.26 -11.66
CA ASN A 15 -0.47 14.39 -11.79
C ASN A 15 -0.08 15.61 -10.91
N GLY A 16 0.96 15.48 -10.08
CA GLY A 16 1.41 16.53 -9.17
C GLY A 16 0.51 16.78 -7.96
N GLN A 17 -0.45 15.89 -7.70
CA GLN A 17 -1.37 16.01 -6.58
C GLN A 17 -0.81 15.38 -5.30
N THR A 18 -1.36 15.81 -4.18
CA THR A 18 -1.01 15.29 -2.86
C THR A 18 -2.23 14.61 -2.26
N HIS A 19 -2.05 13.39 -1.77
CA HIS A 19 -3.08 12.55 -1.17
C HIS A 19 -2.76 12.30 0.30
N VAL A 20 -3.80 12.27 1.14
CA VAL A 20 -3.69 11.82 2.54
C VAL A 20 -4.07 10.35 2.59
N LEU A 21 -3.16 9.52 3.06
CA LEU A 21 -3.40 8.13 3.37
C LEU A 21 -3.92 8.04 4.80
N PRO A 22 -5.08 7.39 5.02
CA PRO A 22 -5.56 7.10 6.36
C PRO A 22 -4.64 6.11 7.09
N PRO A 23 -4.68 6.04 8.43
CA PRO A 23 -3.79 5.21 9.23
C PRO A 23 -3.72 3.74 8.80
N GLU A 24 -4.84 3.15 8.38
CA GLU A 24 -4.91 1.76 7.92
C GLU A 24 -4.13 1.56 6.61
N ALA A 25 -4.23 2.51 5.68
CA ALA A 25 -3.48 2.48 4.43
C ALA A 25 -1.98 2.69 4.65
N VAL A 26 -1.64 3.48 5.68
CA VAL A 26 -0.26 3.71 6.09
C VAL A 26 0.38 2.44 6.66
N ALA A 27 -0.34 1.70 7.51
CA ALA A 27 0.13 0.42 8.03
C ALA A 27 0.40 -0.60 6.90
N VAL A 28 -0.50 -0.68 5.92
CA VAL A 28 -0.31 -1.52 4.73
C VAL A 28 0.90 -1.05 3.92
N ALA A 29 1.03 0.24 3.65
CA ALA A 29 2.15 0.79 2.89
C ALA A 29 3.52 0.53 3.56
N ASP A 30 3.58 0.66 4.89
CA ASP A 30 4.79 0.38 5.68
C ASP A 30 5.16 -1.10 5.62
N TRP A 31 4.18 -1.98 5.87
CA TRP A 31 4.41 -3.42 5.79
C TRP A 31 4.88 -3.84 4.41
N VAL A 32 4.32 -3.27 3.34
CA VAL A 32 4.78 -3.59 1.97
C VAL A 32 6.21 -3.11 1.75
N ALA A 33 6.56 -1.91 2.21
CA ALA A 33 7.92 -1.40 2.09
C ALA A 33 8.92 -2.30 2.83
N GLU A 34 8.58 -2.76 4.04
CA GLU A 34 9.39 -3.70 4.81
C GLU A 34 9.51 -5.07 4.11
N PHE A 35 8.40 -5.61 3.62
CA PHE A 35 8.37 -6.89 2.91
C PHE A 35 9.24 -6.87 1.65
N GLN A 36 9.15 -5.80 0.85
CA GLN A 36 9.96 -5.63 -0.36
C GLN A 36 11.44 -5.37 -0.03
N GLN A 37 11.76 -4.72 1.10
CA GLN A 37 13.15 -4.59 1.53
C GLN A 37 13.78 -5.95 1.87
N LEU A 38 13.00 -6.87 2.46
CA LEU A 38 13.48 -8.20 2.84
C LEU A 38 13.54 -9.18 1.66
N ASN A 39 12.58 -9.10 0.73
CA ASN A 39 12.39 -10.10 -0.33
C ASN A 39 12.76 -9.60 -1.73
N GLY A 40 13.12 -8.31 -1.87
CA GLY A 40 13.28 -7.66 -3.16
C GLY A 40 11.94 -7.38 -3.85
N ARG A 41 11.98 -7.16 -5.16
CA ARG A 41 10.75 -7.02 -5.96
C ARG A 41 10.06 -8.37 -6.07
N VAL A 42 8.83 -8.42 -5.61
CA VAL A 42 7.94 -9.58 -5.70
C VAL A 42 6.82 -9.29 -6.68
N SER A 43 6.25 -10.35 -7.26
CA SER A 43 5.06 -10.18 -8.10
C SER A 43 3.86 -9.71 -7.26
N ILE A 44 2.90 -9.07 -7.91
CA ILE A 44 1.70 -8.56 -7.23
C ILE A 44 0.87 -9.70 -6.62
N GLU A 45 0.89 -10.89 -7.21
CA GLU A 45 0.18 -12.06 -6.69
C GLU A 45 0.78 -12.53 -5.37
N VAL A 46 2.12 -12.58 -5.29
CA VAL A 46 2.83 -12.94 -4.05
C VAL A 46 2.58 -11.88 -2.98
N LEU A 47 2.64 -10.60 -3.35
CA LEU A 47 2.38 -9.50 -2.43
C LEU A 47 0.94 -9.56 -1.87
N ASN A 48 -0.05 -9.78 -2.74
CA ASN A 48 -1.45 -9.87 -2.35
C ASN A 48 -1.70 -11.05 -1.41
N ALA A 49 -1.14 -12.23 -1.72
CA ALA A 49 -1.30 -13.41 -0.87
C ALA A 49 -0.76 -13.17 0.55
N ARG A 50 0.40 -12.51 0.66
CA ARG A 50 1.03 -12.21 1.95
C ARG A 50 0.32 -11.10 2.72
N LEU A 51 -0.21 -10.10 2.04
CA LEU A 51 -1.05 -9.07 2.66
C LEU A 51 -2.35 -9.65 3.22
N CYS A 52 -3.00 -10.57 2.49
CA CYS A 52 -4.19 -11.26 3.00
C CYS A 52 -3.86 -12.12 4.24
N GLU A 53 -2.71 -12.80 4.23
CA GLU A 53 -2.24 -13.59 5.37
C GLU A 53 -1.91 -12.72 6.59
N GLU A 54 -1.14 -11.65 6.41
CA GLU A 54 -0.70 -10.76 7.50
C GLU A 54 -1.87 -10.05 8.18
N PHE A 55 -2.76 -9.46 7.38
CA PHE A 55 -3.84 -8.61 7.90
C PHE A 55 -5.15 -9.38 8.11
N GLY A 56 -5.16 -10.70 7.85
CA GLY A 56 -6.36 -11.54 7.94
C GLY A 56 -7.49 -11.08 7.02
N ILE A 57 -7.13 -10.48 5.87
CA ILE A 57 -8.09 -9.89 4.93
C ILE A 57 -8.58 -10.97 3.98
N ASP A 58 -9.90 -11.08 3.83
CA ASP A 58 -10.50 -11.85 2.75
C ASP A 58 -10.22 -11.15 1.40
N GLU A 59 -9.62 -11.85 0.44
CA GLU A 59 -9.29 -11.33 -0.89
C GLU A 59 -10.55 -10.88 -1.69
N TYR A 60 -11.73 -11.32 -1.25
CA TYR A 60 -13.04 -10.92 -1.77
C TYR A 60 -13.72 -9.83 -0.94
N ALA A 61 -13.09 -9.35 0.14
CA ALA A 61 -13.59 -8.24 0.94
C ALA A 61 -13.66 -6.97 0.07
N THR A 62 -14.85 -6.36 0.06
CA THR A 62 -15.12 -5.13 -0.69
C THR A 62 -14.26 -4.00 -0.13
N GLY A 63 -13.41 -3.38 -0.96
CA GLY A 63 -12.52 -2.28 -0.58
C GLY A 63 -11.03 -2.61 -0.49
N TYR A 64 -10.64 -3.89 -0.37
CA TYR A 64 -9.22 -4.26 -0.33
C TYR A 64 -8.53 -4.04 -1.68
N ARG A 65 -9.17 -4.48 -2.77
CA ARG A 65 -8.69 -4.20 -4.13
C ARG A 65 -8.63 -2.69 -4.41
N ASP A 66 -9.58 -1.92 -3.89
CA ASP A 66 -9.60 -0.47 -4.07
C ASP A 66 -8.45 0.20 -3.32
N LEU A 67 -8.11 -0.29 -2.11
CA LEU A 67 -6.94 0.16 -1.37
C LEU A 67 -5.64 -0.16 -2.10
N LEU A 68 -5.47 -1.38 -2.58
CA LEU A 68 -4.27 -1.77 -3.34
C LEU A 68 -4.13 -0.98 -4.65
N ASN A 69 -5.24 -0.80 -5.37
CA ASN A 69 -5.26 0.00 -6.58
C ASN A 69 -4.90 1.46 -6.27
N MET A 70 -5.44 2.03 -5.19
CA MET A 70 -5.09 3.37 -4.74
C MET A 70 -3.59 3.49 -4.42
N LEU A 71 -2.99 2.48 -3.79
CA LEU A 71 -1.55 2.48 -3.47
C LEU A 71 -0.65 2.25 -4.70
N GLN A 72 -1.14 1.58 -5.76
CA GLN A 72 -0.44 1.41 -7.06
C GLN A 72 -0.57 2.63 -7.97
N GLU A 73 -1.78 3.20 -8.05
CA GLU A 73 -1.95 4.64 -8.27
C GLU A 73 -1.12 5.38 -7.20
N ILE A 74 -0.88 6.68 -7.17
CA ILE A 74 0.01 7.33 -6.17
C ILE A 74 1.48 6.82 -6.04
N GLY A 75 1.87 5.68 -6.62
CA GLY A 75 3.23 5.14 -6.72
C GLY A 75 3.84 4.58 -5.43
N VAL A 76 3.03 4.19 -4.45
CA VAL A 76 3.49 3.56 -3.20
C VAL A 76 3.83 2.09 -3.43
N LEU A 77 2.97 1.37 -4.14
CA LEU A 77 3.24 0.02 -4.60
C LEU A 77 3.98 0.08 -5.94
N ARG A 78 5.22 -0.40 -5.96
CA ARG A 78 5.97 -0.64 -7.19
C ARG A 78 6.11 -2.15 -7.38
N ALA A 79 5.40 -2.70 -8.36
CA ALA A 79 5.70 -4.02 -8.92
C ALA A 79 7.00 -3.96 -9.74
#